data_AF-K7YMF2-F1
#
_entry.id   AF-K7YMF2-F1
#
_cell.length_a   1.000
_cell.length_b   1.000
_cell.length_c   1.000
_cell.angle_alpha   90.00
_cell.angle_beta   90.00
_cell.angle_gamma   90.00
#
_symmetry.space_group_name_H-M   'P 1'
#
loop_
_entity.id
_entity.type
_entity.pdbx_description
1 polymer ?
#
loop_
_entity_poly.entity_id
_entity_poly.type
_entity_poly.pdbx_seq_one_letter_code
_entity_poly.pdbx_strand_id
1 'polypeptide(L)'
;MYRTWKYLVVKNEQDLKNWARLQRLARHRGLPGFLMVVVFAACALISLGLAGFFGMMAYSHQLPMWSSVGSALAMLLLAGTFVFGSRVFLRERQMDVLRKFLRHPDSGSFVVGKLTSFNYVAGDSRKLSRYFVEGEAEGPQGQTLFVGEFFDADIWPFTTEEGDRQIQKDDDWYDLKGKRRTLPIPAYFICETNDPKIGVLVGIDQALLNDALKRSEMKTV
;
A
#
# COMPACT_ATOMS: atom_id res chain seq x y z
N MET A 1 15.71 11.27 3.37
CA MET A 1 14.57 11.19 2.44
C MET A 1 14.04 9.76 2.42
N TYR A 2 12.84 9.52 2.97
CA TYR A 2 12.29 8.17 3.14
C TYR A 2 11.96 7.48 1.80
N ARG A 3 12.03 6.14 1.76
CA ARG A 3 12.02 5.35 0.51
C ARG A 3 10.77 5.57 -0.35
N THR A 4 9.59 5.68 0.26
CA THR A 4 8.30 5.82 -0.46
C THR A 4 8.18 7.17 -1.18
N TRP A 5 8.60 8.27 -0.53
CA TRP A 5 8.65 9.61 -1.13
C TRP A 5 9.54 9.68 -2.37
N LYS A 6 10.66 8.95 -2.39
CA LYS A 6 11.57 8.93 -3.55
C LYS A 6 10.88 8.55 -4.86
N TYR A 7 9.80 7.76 -4.80
CA TYR A 7 9.06 7.33 -5.97
C TYR A 7 7.84 8.22 -6.28
N LEU A 8 7.31 8.92 -5.27
CA LEU A 8 6.16 9.82 -5.40
C LEU A 8 6.56 11.26 -5.72
N VAL A 9 7.78 11.68 -5.41
CA VAL A 9 8.25 13.03 -5.71
C VAL A 9 8.35 13.27 -7.22
N VAL A 10 7.86 14.43 -7.65
CA VAL A 10 7.84 14.92 -9.03
C VAL A 10 8.48 16.30 -9.06
N LYS A 11 9.44 16.55 -9.96
CA LYS A 11 9.99 17.90 -10.16
C LYS A 11 9.19 18.67 -11.19
N ASN A 12 8.88 18.01 -12.31
CA ASN A 12 8.20 18.59 -13.46
C ASN A 12 7.15 17.60 -14.00
N GLU A 13 6.19 18.08 -14.80
CA GLU A 13 5.20 17.20 -15.44
C GLU A 13 5.82 16.08 -16.31
N GLN A 14 7.01 16.30 -16.85
CA GLN A 14 7.74 15.27 -17.60
C GLN A 14 8.11 14.05 -16.72
N ASP A 15 8.33 14.24 -15.42
CA ASP A 15 8.60 13.14 -14.48
C ASP A 15 7.36 12.28 -14.23
N LEU A 16 6.15 12.83 -14.38
CA LEU A 16 4.90 12.08 -14.27
C LEU A 16 4.79 11.02 -15.37
N LYS A 17 5.24 11.37 -16.59
CA LYS A 17 5.23 10.50 -17.76
C LYS A 17 6.45 9.58 -17.86
N ASN A 18 7.41 9.68 -16.93
CA ASN A 18 8.59 8.85 -16.93
C ASN A 18 8.26 7.38 -16.58
N TRP A 19 8.26 6.53 -17.60
CA TRP A 19 7.92 5.12 -17.48
C TRP A 19 8.78 4.35 -16.47
N ALA A 20 10.09 4.60 -16.45
CA ALA A 20 11.02 3.92 -15.53
C ALA A 20 10.76 4.31 -14.06
N ARG A 21 10.24 5.51 -13.81
CA ARG A 21 9.80 5.94 -12.47
C ARG A 21 8.50 5.25 -12.08
N LEU A 22 7.49 5.24 -12.96
CA LEU A 22 6.21 4.55 -12.71
C LEU A 22 6.40 3.04 -12.49
N GLN A 23 7.28 2.38 -13.25
CA GLN A 23 7.62 0.98 -13.04
C GLN A 23 8.28 0.72 -11.68
N ARG A 24 9.10 1.65 -11.18
CA ARG A 24 9.70 1.53 -9.85
C ARG A 24 8.67 1.73 -8.75
N LEU A 25 7.75 2.69 -8.92
CA LEU A 25 6.63 2.91 -8.02
C LEU A 25 5.72 1.67 -7.94
N ALA A 26 5.33 1.10 -9.09
CA ALA A 26 4.49 -0.10 -9.16
C ALA A 26 5.17 -1.34 -8.55
N ARG A 27 6.49 -1.47 -8.72
CA ARG A 27 7.28 -2.52 -8.07
C ARG A 27 7.30 -2.35 -6.56
N HIS A 28 7.54 -1.13 -6.07
CA HIS A 28 7.60 -0.86 -4.63
C HIS A 28 6.26 -1.14 -3.94
N ARG A 29 5.14 -0.65 -4.52
CA ARG A 29 3.80 -0.82 -3.95
C ARG A 29 3.32 -2.26 -3.94
N GLY A 30 3.61 -3.02 -4.98
CA GLY A 30 3.16 -4.42 -5.05
C GLY A 30 4.19 -5.45 -4.56
N LEU A 31 5.28 -5.02 -3.91
CA LEU A 31 6.26 -5.92 -3.29
C LEU A 31 5.68 -6.67 -2.09
N PRO A 32 4.91 -6.05 -1.16
CA PRO A 32 4.26 -6.77 -0.07
C PRO A 32 3.27 -7.82 -0.57
N GLY A 33 2.39 -7.47 -1.52
CA GLY A 33 1.45 -8.42 -2.11
C GLY A 33 2.16 -9.58 -2.84
N PHE A 34 3.28 -9.30 -3.53
CA PHE A 34 4.10 -10.35 -4.14
C PHE A 34 4.73 -11.28 -3.10
N LEU A 35 5.29 -10.72 -2.02
CA LEU A 35 5.86 -11.49 -0.92
C LEU A 35 4.80 -12.40 -0.29
N MET A 36 3.60 -11.87 -0.05
CA MET A 36 2.48 -12.66 0.48
C MET A 36 2.13 -13.82 -0.45
N VAL A 37 2.04 -13.61 -1.76
CA VAL A 37 1.81 -14.71 -2.71
C VAL A 37 2.88 -15.81 -2.57
N VAL A 38 4.16 -15.43 -2.44
CA VAL A 38 5.26 -16.39 -2.28
C VAL A 38 5.17 -17.14 -0.94
N VAL A 39 4.89 -16.44 0.15
CA VAL A 39 4.74 -17.05 1.49
C VAL A 39 3.59 -18.05 1.50
N PHE A 40 2.42 -17.65 1.01
CA PHE A 40 1.25 -18.53 0.92
C PHE A 40 1.52 -19.75 0.01
N ALA A 41 2.19 -19.56 -1.14
CA ALA A 41 2.56 -20.67 -2.01
C ALA A 41 3.55 -21.64 -1.32
N ALA A 42 4.54 -21.12 -0.59
CA ALA A 42 5.49 -21.94 0.16
C ALA A 42 4.78 -22.74 1.27
N CYS A 43 3.89 -22.11 2.03
CA CYS A 43 3.09 -22.79 3.05
C CYS A 43 2.21 -23.89 2.44
N ALA A 44 1.59 -23.65 1.28
CA ALA A 44 0.81 -24.66 0.56
C ALA A 44 1.67 -25.88 0.17
N LEU A 45 2.88 -25.66 -0.35
CA LEU A 45 3.81 -26.74 -0.71
C LEU A 45 4.29 -27.53 0.51
N ILE A 46 4.57 -26.86 1.62
CA ILE A 46 4.95 -27.51 2.88
C ILE A 46 3.79 -28.38 3.39
N SER A 47 2.57 -27.85 3.40
CA SER A 47 1.37 -28.61 3.80
C SER A 47 1.12 -29.82 2.90
N LEU A 48 1.32 -29.70 1.58
CA LEU A 48 1.22 -30.83 0.65
C LEU A 48 2.30 -31.90 0.93
N GLY A 49 3.54 -31.47 1.20
CA GLY A 49 4.63 -32.37 1.58
C GLY A 49 4.34 -33.13 2.87
N LEU A 50 3.81 -32.45 3.89
CA LEU A 50 3.40 -33.08 5.15
C LEU A 50 2.22 -34.04 4.96
N ALA A 51 1.25 -33.70 4.12
CA ALA A 51 0.15 -34.61 3.78
C ALA A 51 0.67 -35.90 3.13
N GLY A 52 1.59 -35.78 2.18
CA GLY A 52 2.26 -36.92 1.55
C GLY A 52 3.07 -37.74 2.56
N PHE A 53 3.79 -37.09 3.47
CA PHE A 53 4.54 -37.75 4.54
C PHE A 53 3.64 -38.55 5.47
N PHE A 54 2.54 -37.97 5.96
CA PHE A 54 1.59 -38.68 6.82
C PHE A 54 0.90 -39.83 6.09
N GLY A 55 0.57 -39.66 4.81
CA GLY A 55 0.03 -40.72 3.96
C GLY A 55 1.02 -41.88 3.80
N MET A 56 2.31 -41.56 3.54
CA MET A 56 3.36 -42.57 3.43
C MET A 56 3.60 -43.29 4.75
N MET A 57 3.64 -42.57 5.88
CA MET A 57 3.79 -43.16 7.22
C MET A 57 2.62 -44.08 7.59
N ALA A 58 1.40 -43.72 7.21
CA ALA A 58 0.23 -44.59 7.39
C ALA A 58 0.39 -45.91 6.63
N TYR A 59 0.91 -45.83 5.39
CA TYR A 59 1.13 -46.98 4.52
C TYR A 59 2.31 -47.86 4.97
N SER A 60 3.45 -47.26 5.31
CA SER A 60 4.69 -48.00 5.62
C SER A 60 4.76 -48.54 7.05
N HIS A 61 4.17 -47.84 8.02
CA HIS A 61 4.27 -48.21 9.44
C HIS A 61 2.96 -48.76 10.04
N GLN A 62 1.93 -48.98 9.22
CA GLN A 62 0.61 -49.47 9.66
C GLN A 62 0.05 -48.70 10.86
N LEU A 63 0.34 -47.39 10.92
CA LEU A 63 -0.15 -46.53 11.99
C LEU A 63 -1.68 -46.51 11.99
N PRO A 64 -2.32 -46.32 13.16
CA PRO A 64 -3.78 -46.28 13.24
C PRO A 64 -4.34 -45.29 12.22
N MET A 65 -5.14 -45.79 11.28
CA MET A 65 -5.60 -45.02 10.12
C MET A 65 -6.21 -43.68 10.51
N TRP A 66 -6.93 -43.62 11.63
CA TRP A 66 -7.60 -42.42 12.12
C TRP A 66 -6.65 -41.25 12.41
N SER A 67 -5.46 -41.49 12.98
CA SER A 67 -4.53 -40.41 13.33
C SER A 67 -3.73 -39.94 12.11
N SER A 68 -3.28 -40.86 11.25
CA SER A 68 -2.46 -40.53 10.08
C SER A 68 -3.29 -40.00 8.91
N VAL A 69 -4.46 -40.60 8.63
CA VAL A 69 -5.39 -40.11 7.58
C VAL A 69 -6.02 -38.79 8.01
N GLY A 70 -6.39 -38.65 9.29
CA GLY A 70 -6.88 -37.38 9.84
C GLY A 70 -5.86 -36.25 9.71
N SER A 71 -4.59 -36.54 10.03
CA SER A 71 -3.49 -35.57 9.88
C SER A 71 -3.22 -35.21 8.41
N ALA A 72 -3.22 -36.20 7.51
CA ALA A 72 -3.06 -35.95 6.07
C ALA A 72 -4.21 -35.10 5.51
N LEU A 73 -5.45 -35.39 5.90
CA LEU A 73 -6.62 -34.61 5.49
C LEU A 73 -6.56 -33.17 6.01
N ALA A 74 -6.17 -32.98 7.28
CA ALA A 74 -5.98 -31.65 7.86
C ALA A 74 -4.91 -30.84 7.11
N MET A 75 -3.80 -31.48 6.73
CA MET A 75 -2.75 -30.83 5.93
C MET A 75 -3.20 -30.50 4.51
N LEU A 76 -4.03 -31.33 3.88
CA LEU A 76 -4.64 -31.01 2.58
C LEU A 76 -5.61 -29.82 2.67
N LEU A 77 -6.41 -29.75 3.74
CA LEU A 77 -7.29 -28.59 3.99
C LEU A 77 -6.48 -27.31 4.18
N LEU A 78 -5.39 -27.36 4.95
CA LEU A 78 -4.47 -26.23 5.11
C LEU A 78 -3.81 -25.82 3.79
N ALA A 79 -3.41 -26.78 2.94
CA ALA A 79 -2.92 -26.45 1.61
C ALA A 79 -3.98 -25.69 0.79
N GLY A 80 -5.25 -26.11 0.87
CA GLY A 80 -6.37 -25.43 0.23
C GLY A 80 -6.56 -23.99 0.71
N THR A 81 -6.48 -23.72 2.02
CA THR A 81 -6.59 -22.36 2.56
C THR A 81 -5.42 -21.48 2.12
N PHE A 82 -4.20 -22.02 2.07
CA PHE A 82 -3.05 -21.27 1.60
C PHE A 82 -3.12 -20.93 0.10
N VAL A 83 -3.57 -21.87 -0.74
CA VAL A 83 -3.84 -21.62 -2.16
C VAL A 83 -4.91 -20.53 -2.32
N PHE A 84 -6.00 -20.60 -1.56
CA PHE A 84 -7.03 -19.57 -1.57
C PHE A 84 -6.47 -18.20 -1.19
N GLY A 85 -5.67 -18.11 -0.12
CA GLY A 85 -4.99 -16.88 0.29
C GLY A 85 -4.12 -16.29 -0.83
N SER A 86 -3.30 -17.11 -1.48
CA SER A 86 -2.50 -16.65 -2.64
C SER A 86 -3.35 -16.10 -3.78
N ARG A 87 -4.53 -16.69 -4.04
CA ARG A 87 -5.46 -16.24 -5.09
C ARG A 87 -6.05 -14.88 -4.77
N VAL A 88 -6.36 -14.60 -3.50
CA VAL A 88 -6.87 -13.30 -3.05
C VAL A 88 -5.83 -12.20 -3.31
N PHE A 89 -4.58 -12.40 -2.89
CA PHE A 89 -3.51 -11.43 -3.14
C PHE A 89 -3.16 -11.27 -4.62
N LEU A 90 -3.27 -12.35 -5.42
CA LEU A 90 -3.13 -12.26 -6.87
C LEU A 90 -4.24 -11.41 -7.50
N ARG A 91 -5.49 -11.54 -7.05
CA ARG A 91 -6.62 -10.75 -7.52
C ARG A 91 -6.46 -9.27 -7.17
N GLU A 92 -6.07 -8.97 -5.94
CA GLU A 92 -5.77 -7.61 -5.50
C GLU A 92 -4.67 -6.98 -6.39
N ARG A 93 -3.63 -7.75 -6.69
CA ARG A 93 -2.55 -7.34 -7.59
C ARG A 93 -2.97 -7.13 -9.05
N GLN A 94 -4.03 -7.80 -9.51
CA GLN A 94 -4.61 -7.59 -10.86
C GLN A 94 -5.45 -6.32 -10.94
N MET A 95 -6.03 -5.89 -9.81
CA MET A 95 -6.82 -4.66 -9.69
C MET A 95 -5.94 -3.40 -9.54
N ASP A 96 -4.61 -3.54 -9.52
CA ASP A 96 -3.68 -2.42 -9.43
C ASP A 96 -3.69 -1.60 -10.73
N VAL A 97 -4.40 -0.47 -10.70
CA VAL A 97 -4.56 0.48 -11.81
C VAL A 97 -3.22 0.90 -12.40
N LEU A 98 -2.20 1.12 -11.56
CA LEU A 98 -0.88 1.53 -12.03
C LEU A 98 -0.22 0.44 -12.87
N ARG A 99 -0.42 -0.83 -12.52
CA ARG A 99 0.11 -1.96 -13.32
C ARG A 99 -0.67 -2.18 -14.61
N LYS A 100 -1.99 -1.97 -14.57
CA LYS A 100 -2.83 -2.03 -15.77
C LYS A 100 -2.40 -0.96 -16.77
N PHE A 101 -2.23 0.28 -16.31
CA PHE A 101 -1.67 1.39 -17.09
C PHE A 101 -0.28 1.06 -17.63
N LEU A 102 0.61 0.48 -16.81
CA LEU A 102 1.94 0.06 -17.26
C LEU A 102 1.94 -1.08 -18.30
N ARG A 103 0.82 -1.77 -18.52
CA ARG A 103 0.69 -2.78 -19.58
C ARG A 103 -0.03 -2.23 -20.80
N HIS A 104 -1.04 -1.40 -20.56
CA HIS A 104 -1.89 -0.79 -21.58
C HIS A 104 -2.01 0.71 -21.26
N PRO A 105 -1.11 1.56 -21.80
CA PRO A 105 -1.11 3.00 -21.53
C PRO A 105 -2.44 3.67 -21.82
N ASP A 106 -3.13 3.23 -22.87
CA ASP A 106 -4.43 3.78 -23.30
C ASP A 106 -5.57 3.49 -22.31
N SER A 107 -5.35 2.60 -21.34
CA SER A 107 -6.36 2.22 -20.35
C SER A 107 -6.47 3.17 -19.16
N GLY A 108 -5.53 4.12 -19.01
CA GLY A 108 -5.52 5.04 -17.89
C GLY A 108 -5.21 6.49 -18.28
N SER A 109 -5.66 7.38 -17.42
CA SER A 109 -5.53 8.83 -17.59
C SER A 109 -4.87 9.45 -16.38
N PHE A 110 -4.00 10.43 -16.62
CA PHE A 110 -3.47 11.28 -15.56
C PHE A 110 -4.50 12.34 -15.20
N VAL A 111 -4.73 12.50 -13.90
CA VAL A 111 -5.64 13.50 -13.35
C VAL A 111 -4.95 14.27 -12.23
N VAL A 112 -5.24 15.56 -12.17
CA VAL A 112 -4.77 16.43 -11.09
C VAL A 112 -5.86 16.47 -10.03
N GLY A 113 -5.45 16.33 -8.77
CA GLY A 113 -6.35 16.40 -7.64
C GLY A 113 -5.66 16.99 -6.42
N LYS A 114 -6.21 16.70 -5.25
CA LYS A 114 -5.72 17.17 -3.96
C LYS A 114 -5.84 16.07 -2.91
N LEU A 115 -4.90 16.02 -1.98
CA LEU A 115 -5.04 15.22 -0.76
C LEU A 115 -5.83 16.06 0.24
N THR A 116 -6.88 15.50 0.81
CA THR A 116 -7.88 16.24 1.61
C THR A 116 -7.85 15.84 3.07
N SER A 117 -7.64 14.56 3.37
CA SER A 117 -7.66 14.03 4.72
C SER A 117 -6.54 13.01 4.94
N PHE A 118 -6.25 12.73 6.20
CA PHE A 118 -5.53 11.54 6.58
C PHE A 118 -6.01 11.04 7.94
N ASN A 119 -5.95 9.73 8.13
CA ASN A 119 -6.34 9.04 9.35
C ASN A 119 -5.18 8.18 9.84
N TYR A 120 -4.81 8.32 11.11
CA TYR A 120 -3.81 7.45 11.73
C TYR A 120 -4.43 6.10 12.05
N VAL A 121 -3.84 5.04 11.51
CA VAL A 121 -4.19 3.65 11.78
C VAL A 121 -3.09 3.07 12.67
N ALA A 122 -3.41 2.92 13.95
CA ALA A 122 -2.49 2.32 14.92
C ALA A 122 -2.26 0.84 14.59
N GLY A 123 -1.00 0.45 14.48
CA GLY A 123 -0.61 -0.96 14.43
C GLY A 123 -0.10 -1.45 15.80
N ASP A 124 0.17 -2.74 15.91
CA ASP A 124 0.71 -3.37 17.13
C ASP A 124 2.09 -2.80 17.55
N SER A 125 2.76 -2.10 16.63
CA SER A 125 3.97 -1.34 16.94
C SER A 125 4.05 -0.10 16.06
N ARG A 126 4.87 0.88 16.47
CA ARG A 126 5.11 2.12 15.70
C ARG A 126 5.54 1.86 14.25
N LYS A 127 6.31 0.79 14.00
CA LYS A 127 6.75 0.38 12.65
C LYS A 127 5.62 -0.18 11.78
N LEU A 128 4.52 -0.61 12.40
CA LEU A 128 3.34 -1.16 11.73
C LEU A 128 2.21 -0.13 11.61
N SER A 129 2.28 0.97 12.37
CA SER A 129 1.35 2.07 12.25
C SER A 129 1.46 2.76 10.89
N ARG A 130 0.32 3.21 10.36
CA ARG A 130 0.22 3.83 9.05
C ARG A 130 -0.72 5.02 9.07
N TYR A 131 -0.54 5.94 8.13
CA TYR A 131 -1.55 6.94 7.79
C TYR A 131 -2.30 6.48 6.55
N PHE A 132 -3.62 6.40 6.65
CA PHE A 132 -4.50 6.29 5.50
C PHE A 132 -4.81 7.69 5.01
N VAL A 133 -4.34 8.02 3.82
CA VAL A 133 -4.44 9.36 3.24
C VAL A 133 -5.50 9.33 2.16
N GLU A 134 -6.46 10.24 2.26
CA GLU A 134 -7.52 10.39 1.28
C GLU A 134 -7.25 11.60 0.39
N GLY A 135 -7.64 11.47 -0.86
CA GLY A 135 -7.60 12.53 -1.84
C GLY A 135 -8.81 12.51 -2.75
N GLU A 136 -9.05 13.67 -3.35
CA GLU A 136 -10.10 13.91 -4.32
C GLU A 136 -9.46 14.37 -5.62
N ALA A 137 -9.88 13.79 -6.74
CA ALA A 137 -9.50 14.26 -8.06
C ALA A 137 -10.73 14.34 -8.97
N GLU A 138 -10.67 15.17 -10.00
CA GLU A 138 -11.68 15.17 -11.06
C GLU A 138 -11.24 14.19 -12.15
N GLY A 139 -12.09 13.21 -12.43
CA GLY A 139 -11.88 12.25 -13.50
C GLY A 139 -12.01 12.87 -14.88
N PRO A 140 -11.65 12.14 -15.95
CA PRO A 140 -11.67 12.64 -17.33
C PRO A 140 -13.03 13.14 -17.82
N GLN A 141 -14.11 12.71 -17.17
CA GLN A 141 -15.50 13.06 -17.49
C GLN A 141 -16.15 13.93 -16.39
N GLY A 142 -15.35 14.56 -15.53
CA GLY A 142 -15.84 15.45 -14.46
C GLY A 142 -16.40 14.75 -13.22
N GLN A 143 -16.25 13.43 -13.11
CA GLN A 143 -16.66 12.66 -11.93
C GLN A 143 -15.65 12.76 -10.79
N THR A 144 -16.13 12.88 -9.55
CA THR A 144 -15.26 12.91 -8.37
C THR A 144 -14.65 11.54 -8.11
N LEU A 145 -13.32 11.52 -8.00
CA LEU A 145 -12.51 10.34 -7.72
C LEU A 145 -12.07 10.39 -6.27
N PHE A 146 -12.36 9.32 -5.53
CA PHE A 146 -11.78 9.12 -4.22
C PHE A 146 -10.54 8.25 -4.34
N VAL A 147 -9.46 8.70 -3.71
CA VAL A 147 -8.19 8.00 -3.68
C VAL A 147 -7.77 7.79 -2.24
N GLY A 148 -7.54 6.54 -1.86
CA GLY A 148 -7.00 6.17 -0.55
C GLY A 148 -5.64 5.49 -0.69
N GLU A 149 -4.62 5.99 -0.02
CA GLU A 149 -3.31 5.34 0.04
C GLU A 149 -2.77 5.26 1.47
N PHE A 150 -2.13 4.13 1.79
CA PHE A 150 -1.43 3.95 3.06
C PHE A 150 0.03 4.41 2.98
N PHE A 151 0.43 5.23 3.95
CA PHE A 151 1.79 5.68 4.18
C PHE A 151 2.28 5.21 5.55
N ASP A 152 3.58 5.02 5.74
CA ASP A 152 4.10 4.68 7.07
C ASP A 152 3.93 5.87 8.04
N ALA A 153 3.67 5.59 9.31
CA ALA A 153 3.44 6.61 10.33
C ALA A 153 4.64 7.56 10.56
N ASP A 154 5.87 7.10 10.34
CA ASP A 154 7.05 7.96 10.52
C ASP A 154 7.29 8.92 9.34
N ILE A 155 6.45 8.86 8.29
CA ILE A 155 6.73 9.41 6.97
C ILE A 155 5.82 10.60 6.60
N TRP A 156 4.83 10.97 7.43
CA TRP A 156 3.79 11.95 7.09
C TRP A 156 4.10 13.38 7.60
N PRO A 157 4.43 14.35 6.72
CA PRO A 157 4.82 15.70 7.13
C PRO A 157 3.67 16.72 7.12
N PHE A 158 2.46 16.30 6.75
CA PHE A 158 1.29 17.17 6.61
C PHE A 158 0.37 17.04 7.84
N THR A 159 -0.43 18.08 8.09
CA THR A 159 -1.44 18.09 9.16
C THR A 159 -2.80 18.57 8.64
N THR A 160 -3.87 18.29 9.37
CA THR A 160 -5.15 19.00 9.19
C THR A 160 -5.19 20.19 10.14
N GLU A 161 -6.04 21.19 9.86
CA GLU A 161 -6.21 22.32 10.79
C GLU A 161 -6.70 21.88 12.17
N GLU A 162 -7.64 20.93 12.20
CA GLU A 162 -8.16 20.35 13.44
C GLU A 162 -7.10 19.55 14.18
N GLY A 163 -6.35 18.71 13.46
CA GLY A 163 -5.27 17.91 14.04
C GLY A 163 -4.14 18.76 14.61
N ASP A 164 -3.88 19.93 14.02
CA ASP A 164 -2.90 20.88 14.55
C ASP A 164 -3.39 21.62 15.80
N ARG A 165 -4.69 21.98 15.83
CA ARG A 165 -5.31 22.58 17.03
C ARG A 165 -5.30 21.65 18.23
N GLN A 166 -5.52 20.36 18.00
CA GLN A 166 -5.62 19.32 19.03
C GLN A 166 -4.29 18.90 19.67
N ILE A 167 -3.15 19.27 19.08
CA ILE A 167 -1.83 18.92 19.66
C ILE A 167 -1.66 19.56 21.04
N GLN A 168 -1.37 18.72 22.04
CA GLN A 168 -1.14 19.11 23.43
C GLN A 168 0.36 19.23 23.75
N LYS A 169 0.70 19.91 24.84
CA LYS A 169 2.09 20.21 25.23
C LYS A 169 2.97 18.97 25.41
N ASP A 170 2.37 17.84 25.76
CA ASP A 170 3.09 16.58 26.02
C ASP A 170 3.19 15.69 24.78
N ASP A 171 2.63 16.12 23.63
CA ASP A 171 2.71 15.36 22.39
C ASP A 171 4.09 15.52 21.73
N ASP A 172 4.60 14.43 21.17
CA ASP A 172 5.84 14.38 20.38
C ASP A 172 5.91 15.43 19.25
N TRP A 173 4.75 15.95 18.81
CA TRP A 173 4.59 16.88 17.70
C TRP A 173 4.31 18.33 18.14
N TYR A 174 4.29 18.62 19.45
CA TYR A 174 3.95 19.95 19.96
C TYR A 174 4.85 21.07 19.42
N ASP A 175 6.15 20.81 19.31
CA ASP A 175 7.13 21.77 18.76
C ASP A 175 6.86 22.14 17.30
N LEU A 176 6.06 21.32 16.61
CA LEU A 176 5.68 21.47 15.21
C LEU A 176 4.26 22.02 15.01
N LYS A 177 3.55 22.31 16.11
CA LYS A 177 2.23 22.96 16.09
C LYS A 177 2.31 24.30 15.35
N GLY A 178 1.42 24.52 14.39
CA GLY A 178 1.34 25.72 13.55
C GLY A 178 2.43 25.84 12.49
N LYS A 179 3.43 24.94 12.49
CA LYS A 179 4.54 24.96 11.52
C LYS A 179 4.28 24.02 10.35
N ARG A 180 3.60 22.89 10.58
CA ARG A 180 3.35 21.89 9.54
C ARG A 180 2.44 22.44 8.45
N ARG A 181 2.63 21.96 7.23
CA ARG A 181 1.79 22.34 6.10
C ARG A 181 0.42 21.66 6.23
N THR A 182 -0.65 22.45 6.10
CA THR A 182 -2.02 21.98 6.21
C THR A 182 -2.52 21.38 4.89
N LEU A 183 -3.34 20.33 4.98
CA LEU A 183 -4.18 19.88 3.87
C LEU A 183 -5.29 20.92 3.61
N PRO A 184 -5.78 21.04 2.35
CA PRO A 184 -5.46 20.20 1.20
C PRO A 184 -4.17 20.59 0.44
N ILE A 185 -3.49 19.61 -0.14
CA ILE A 185 -2.31 19.82 -1.01
C ILE A 185 -2.53 19.23 -2.41
N PRO A 186 -2.02 19.85 -3.48
CA PRO A 186 -2.16 19.31 -4.82
C PRO A 186 -1.34 18.03 -5.00
N ALA A 187 -1.90 17.09 -5.76
CA ALA A 187 -1.32 15.78 -6.02
C ALA A 187 -1.75 15.26 -7.39
N TYR A 188 -0.99 14.30 -7.92
CA TYR A 188 -1.19 13.72 -9.25
C TYR A 188 -1.59 12.26 -9.12
N PHE A 189 -2.61 11.85 -9.86
CA PHE A 189 -3.17 10.51 -9.81
C PHE A 189 -3.26 9.88 -11.20
N ILE A 190 -3.28 8.55 -11.26
CA ILE A 190 -3.66 7.77 -12.44
C ILE A 190 -4.94 7.02 -12.10
N CYS A 191 -5.96 7.15 -12.94
CA CYS A 191 -7.21 6.39 -12.86
C CYS A 191 -7.46 5.64 -14.18
N GLU A 192 -8.37 4.66 -14.17
CA GLU A 192 -8.80 3.99 -15.40
C GLU A 192 -9.70 4.92 -16.23
N THR A 193 -9.51 4.97 -17.54
CA THR A 193 -10.27 5.87 -18.41
C THR A 193 -11.75 5.48 -18.52
N ASN A 194 -12.06 4.18 -18.46
CA ASN A 194 -13.41 3.65 -18.70
C ASN A 194 -14.23 3.42 -17.41
N ASP A 195 -13.58 3.27 -16.25
CA ASP A 195 -14.25 3.12 -14.95
C ASP A 195 -13.39 3.74 -13.84
N PRO A 196 -13.30 5.08 -13.77
CA PRO A 196 -12.46 5.75 -12.79
C PRO A 196 -13.17 5.77 -11.44
N LYS A 197 -13.35 4.62 -10.81
CA LYS A 197 -13.80 4.53 -9.41
C LYS A 197 -12.66 4.67 -8.44
N ILE A 198 -11.44 4.32 -8.88
CA ILE A 198 -10.24 4.24 -8.05
C ILE A 198 -9.11 4.95 -8.79
N GLY A 199 -8.54 5.97 -8.16
CA GLY A 199 -7.28 6.58 -8.58
C GLY A 199 -6.11 6.04 -7.76
N VAL A 200 -4.92 6.06 -8.34
CA VAL A 200 -3.66 5.75 -7.67
C VAL A 200 -2.81 7.01 -7.66
N LEU A 201 -2.41 7.45 -6.47
CA LEU A 201 -1.50 8.60 -6.34
C LEU A 201 -0.14 8.24 -6.94
N VAL A 202 0.30 9.03 -7.90
CA VAL A 202 1.57 8.84 -8.61
C VAL A 202 2.53 9.99 -8.45
N GLY A 203 2.11 11.11 -7.85
CA GLY A 203 2.95 12.30 -7.80
C GLY A 203 2.57 13.29 -6.71
N ILE A 204 3.56 13.82 -6.01
CA ILE A 204 3.48 15.02 -5.19
C ILE A 204 4.66 15.92 -5.58
N ASP A 205 4.43 17.22 -5.69
CA ASP A 205 5.46 18.19 -6.05
C ASP A 205 6.60 18.18 -5.02
N GLN A 206 7.84 18.10 -5.52
CA GLN A 206 9.04 18.15 -4.68
C GLN A 206 9.14 19.43 -3.85
N ALA A 207 8.77 20.58 -4.41
CA ALA A 207 8.84 21.85 -3.70
C ALA A 207 7.92 21.84 -2.48
N LEU A 208 6.72 21.26 -2.61
CA LEU A 208 5.75 21.11 -1.53
C LEU A 208 6.27 20.19 -0.43
N LEU A 209 6.84 19.04 -0.83
CA LEU A 209 7.41 18.11 0.15
C LEU A 209 8.62 18.71 0.87
N ASN A 210 9.51 19.39 0.15
CA ASN A 210 10.67 20.04 0.74
C ASN A 210 10.28 21.18 1.68
N ASP A 211 9.26 21.97 1.34
CA ASP A 211 8.71 23.01 2.22
C ASP A 211 8.11 22.39 3.49
N ALA A 212 7.31 21.33 3.36
CA ALA A 212 6.74 20.63 4.52
C ALA A 212 7.83 20.02 5.42
N LEU A 213 8.85 19.40 4.83
CA LEU A 213 9.98 18.82 5.57
C LEU A 213 10.82 19.91 6.26
N LYS A 214 11.16 21.00 5.57
CA LYS A 214 11.90 22.13 6.18
C LYS A 214 11.16 22.72 7.37
N ARG A 215 9.83 22.87 7.28
CA ARG A 215 9.01 23.35 8.38
C ARG A 215 8.97 22.37 9.55
N SER A 216 9.03 21.06 9.27
CA SER A 216 9.13 20.03 10.31
C SER A 216 10.53 19.91 10.93
N GLU A 217 11.58 20.35 10.24
CA GLU A 217 12.97 20.30 10.70
C GLU A 217 13.41 21.59 11.42
N MET A 218 12.62 22.66 11.36
CA MET A 218 12.80 23.86 12.19
C MET A 218 12.49 23.57 13.67
N LYS A 219 13.35 22.74 14.29
CA LYS A 219 13.58 22.75 15.74
C LYS A 219 14.13 24.12 16.07
N THR A 220 13.39 24.88 16.86
CA THR A 220 13.88 26.13 17.44
C THR A 220 15.08 25.80 18.32
N VAL A 221 16.22 26.42 17.96
CA VAL A 221 17.34 26.70 18.87
C VAL A 221 16.82 27.48 20.08
#